data_AF-A0A974SY50-F1
#
_entry.id   AF-A0A974SY50-F1
#
_cell.length_a   1.000
_cell.length_b   1.000
_cell.length_c   1.000
_cell.angle_alpha   90.00
_cell.angle_beta   90.00
_cell.angle_gamma   90.00
#
_symmetry.space_group_name_H-M   'P 1'
#
loop_
_entity.id
_entity.type
_entity.pdbx_description
1 polymer ?
#
loop_
_entity_poly.entity_id
_entity_poly.type
_entity_poly.pdbx_seq_one_letter_code
_entity_poly.pdbx_strand_id
1 'polypeptide(L)'
;MGIKRFHVDSNQLNCRPYQDDAQDVAASLRILRTMQRGTAMNISSAIVHISHAQLEEACAILTGMPGVEIHARSPEGKVVVTLEDHDTNSAADNYVALHRIPGVLAVAMVYQYSDDESVTEEVEA
;
A
#
# COMPACT_ATOMS: atom_id res chain seq x y z
N MET A 1 31.71 -23.76 -38.38
CA MET A 1 33.10 -23.86 -37.92
C MET A 1 33.20 -23.15 -36.56
N GLY A 2 33.41 -23.90 -35.47
CA GLY A 2 33.71 -23.40 -34.09
C GLY A 2 32.54 -22.69 -33.37
N ILE A 3 32.21 -22.92 -32.10
CA ILE A 3 32.91 -23.56 -30.97
C ILE A 3 31.82 -24.06 -30.00
N LYS A 4 31.84 -25.37 -29.66
CA LYS A 4 31.02 -25.94 -28.57
C LYS A 4 31.72 -25.63 -27.24
N ARG A 5 31.11 -24.85 -26.36
CA ARG A 5 31.47 -24.88 -24.93
C ARG A 5 30.58 -25.92 -24.26
N PHE A 6 31.18 -27.04 -23.88
CA PHE A 6 30.56 -28.01 -22.99
C PHE A 6 30.75 -27.53 -21.56
N HIS A 7 29.66 -27.38 -20.83
CA HIS A 7 29.66 -27.42 -19.38
C HIS A 7 29.17 -28.81 -18.97
N VAL A 8 29.94 -29.52 -18.15
CA VAL A 8 29.55 -30.82 -17.60
C VAL A 8 28.96 -30.54 -16.22
N ASP A 9 27.63 -30.52 -16.14
CA ASP A 9 26.93 -30.55 -14.87
C ASP A 9 26.54 -32.01 -14.56
N SER A 10 27.13 -32.55 -13.50
CA SER A 10 26.97 -33.95 -13.05
C SER A 10 25.68 -34.19 -12.26
N ASN A 11 24.60 -33.45 -12.52
CA ASN A 11 23.33 -33.72 -11.88
C ASN A 11 22.18 -33.55 -12.87
N GLN A 12 21.62 -34.69 -13.32
CA GLN A 12 20.50 -34.74 -14.25
C GLN A 12 19.33 -33.87 -13.78
N LEU A 13 19.16 -32.71 -14.40
CA LEU A 13 17.85 -32.12 -14.64
C LEU A 13 17.64 -32.01 -16.15
N ASN A 14 17.02 -33.06 -16.68
CA ASN A 14 16.26 -33.14 -17.93
C ASN A 14 16.23 -31.86 -18.80
N CYS A 15 17.20 -31.69 -19.71
CA CYS A 15 17.21 -30.59 -20.67
C CYS A 15 16.19 -30.84 -21.78
N ARG A 16 15.00 -30.24 -21.67
CA ARG A 16 14.17 -29.98 -22.85
C ARG A 16 14.73 -28.75 -23.58
N PRO A 17 14.75 -28.74 -24.93
CA PRO A 17 15.06 -27.51 -25.66
C PRO A 17 14.04 -26.44 -25.26
N TYR A 18 14.52 -25.25 -24.87
CA TYR A 18 13.67 -24.08 -24.67
C TYR A 18 13.10 -23.69 -26.04
N GLN A 19 11.89 -24.17 -26.35
CA GLN A 19 11.14 -23.79 -27.53
C GLN A 19 10.43 -22.48 -27.18
N ASP A 20 10.74 -21.44 -27.94
CA ASP A 20 10.20 -20.09 -27.82
C ASP A 20 8.72 -20.08 -28.23
N ASP A 21 7.87 -20.63 -27.37
CA ASP A 21 6.42 -20.57 -27.51
C ASP A 21 5.98 -19.21 -26.98
N ALA A 22 5.39 -18.38 -27.85
CA ALA A 22 4.86 -17.05 -27.49
C ALA A 22 3.88 -17.07 -26.29
N GLN A 23 3.33 -18.24 -25.95
CA GLN A 23 2.51 -18.44 -24.75
C GLN A 23 3.32 -18.48 -23.45
N ASP A 24 4.57 -18.95 -23.47
CA ASP A 24 5.44 -19.07 -22.29
C ASP A 24 6.06 -17.73 -21.89
N VAL A 25 6.45 -16.91 -22.88
CA VAL A 25 6.83 -15.51 -22.63
C VAL A 25 5.64 -14.68 -22.13
N ALA A 26 4.42 -14.89 -22.64
CA ALA A 26 3.22 -14.20 -22.14
C ALA A 26 2.82 -14.65 -20.72
N ALA A 27 2.99 -15.92 -20.38
CA ALA A 27 2.79 -16.44 -19.03
C ALA A 27 3.85 -15.88 -18.07
N SER A 28 5.12 -15.86 -18.49
CA SER A 28 6.24 -15.28 -17.73
C SER A 28 6.09 -13.76 -17.54
N LEU A 29 5.62 -13.02 -18.56
CA LEU A 29 5.30 -11.59 -18.47
C LEU A 29 4.07 -11.32 -17.59
N ARG A 30 3.08 -12.23 -17.54
CA ARG A 30 1.96 -12.14 -16.57
C ARG A 30 2.45 -12.37 -15.14
N ILE A 31 3.33 -13.33 -14.93
CA ILE A 31 3.94 -13.60 -13.61
C ILE A 31 4.82 -12.41 -13.17
N LEU A 32 5.65 -11.87 -14.08
CA LEU A 32 6.46 -10.66 -13.83
C LEU A 32 5.60 -9.41 -13.59
N ARG A 33 4.51 -9.21 -14.33
CA ARG A 33 3.54 -8.11 -14.05
C ARG A 33 2.84 -8.27 -12.70
N THR A 34 2.63 -9.52 -12.26
CA THR A 34 2.06 -9.78 -10.93
C THR A 34 3.09 -9.54 -9.83
N MET A 35 4.39 -9.68 -10.12
CA MET A 35 5.52 -9.45 -9.20
C MET A 35 6.10 -8.02 -9.25
N GLN A 36 5.69 -7.17 -10.19
CA GLN A 36 6.09 -5.76 -10.29
C GLN A 36 5.06 -4.76 -9.72
N ARG A 37 4.09 -5.21 -8.93
CA ARG A 37 3.45 -4.29 -7.98
C ARG A 37 4.41 -4.13 -6.82
N GLY A 38 5.33 -3.15 -6.94
CA GLY A 38 5.97 -2.60 -5.77
C GLY A 38 4.88 -2.28 -4.76
N THR A 39 5.07 -2.69 -3.51
CA THR A 39 4.20 -2.31 -2.40
C THR A 39 4.23 -0.78 -2.31
N ALA A 40 3.27 -0.12 -2.94
CA ALA A 40 3.17 1.33 -2.92
C ALA A 40 2.99 1.74 -1.45
N MET A 41 3.99 2.40 -0.88
CA MET A 41 3.95 2.79 0.53
C MET A 41 3.14 4.07 0.66
N ASN A 42 2.18 4.06 1.58
CA ASN A 42 1.33 5.20 1.87
C ASN A 42 1.42 5.54 3.36
N ILE A 43 1.76 6.80 3.66
CA ILE A 43 1.81 7.31 5.04
C ILE A 43 0.95 8.55 5.09
N SER A 44 -0.06 8.57 5.96
CA SER A 44 -0.97 9.70 6.09
C SER A 44 -1.23 10.02 7.55
N SER A 45 -1.57 11.27 7.86
CA SER A 45 -2.02 11.66 9.19
C SER A 45 -3.31 12.46 9.12
N ALA A 46 -4.14 12.30 10.15
CA ALA A 46 -5.43 12.96 10.21
C ALA A 46 -5.77 13.42 11.63
N ILE A 47 -6.55 14.50 11.69
CA ILE A 47 -7.31 14.86 12.88
C ILE A 47 -8.74 14.35 12.66
N VAL A 48 -9.17 13.44 13.52
CA VAL A 48 -10.52 12.89 13.54
C VAL A 48 -11.29 13.55 14.67
N HIS A 49 -12.42 14.17 14.35
CA HIS A 49 -13.34 14.70 15.34
C HIS A 49 -14.44 13.68 15.57
N ILE A 50 -14.54 13.17 16.79
CA ILE A 50 -15.46 12.12 17.20
C ILE A 50 -16.41 12.68 18.25
N SER A 51 -17.67 12.26 18.20
CA SER A 51 -18.64 12.65 19.22
C SER A 51 -18.25 12.10 20.60
N HIS A 52 -18.42 12.90 21.64
CA HIS A 52 -18.00 12.54 23.00
C HIS A 52 -18.63 11.22 23.48
N ALA A 53 -19.88 10.97 23.09
CA ALA A 53 -20.61 9.76 23.46
C ALA A 53 -20.02 8.47 22.88
N GLN A 54 -19.27 8.56 21.78
CA GLN A 54 -18.68 7.40 21.08
C GLN A 54 -17.14 7.45 21.07
N LEU A 55 -16.53 8.39 21.80
CA LEU A 55 -15.09 8.59 21.77
C LEU A 55 -14.29 7.33 22.13
N GLU A 56 -14.68 6.63 23.20
CA GLU A 56 -13.98 5.40 23.62
C GLU A 56 -14.14 4.27 22.60
N GLU A 57 -15.36 4.05 22.12
CA GLU A 57 -15.66 2.98 21.15
C GLU A 57 -14.95 3.23 19.81
N ALA A 58 -15.00 4.45 19.29
CA ALA A 58 -14.31 4.83 18.07
C ALA A 58 -12.77 4.73 18.22
N CYS A 59 -12.21 5.11 19.38
CA CYS A 59 -10.79 4.92 19.64
C CYS A 59 -10.39 3.44 19.69
N ALA A 60 -11.23 2.58 20.25
CA ALA A 60 -11.01 1.13 20.25
C ALA A 60 -11.01 0.57 18.82
N ILE A 61 -11.94 1.02 17.98
CA ILE A 61 -11.98 0.66 16.54
C ILE A 61 -10.70 1.12 15.84
N LEU A 62 -10.33 2.40 15.99
CA LEU A 62 -9.11 2.97 15.40
C LEU A 62 -7.86 2.20 15.81
N THR A 63 -7.75 1.82 17.08
CA THR A 63 -6.57 1.07 17.59
C THR A 63 -6.53 -0.37 17.06
N GLY A 64 -7.68 -0.93 16.66
CA GLY A 64 -7.77 -2.23 16.02
C GLY A 64 -7.55 -2.21 14.51
N MET A 65 -7.49 -1.03 13.88
CA MET A 65 -7.23 -0.91 12.45
C MET A 65 -5.74 -1.15 12.17
N PRO A 66 -5.40 -2.02 11.20
CA PRO A 66 -4.01 -2.20 10.77
C PRO A 66 -3.39 -0.87 10.33
N GLY A 67 -2.14 -0.62 10.74
CA GLY A 67 -1.41 0.56 10.33
C GLY A 67 -1.85 1.88 10.98
N VAL A 68 -2.86 1.87 11.86
CA VAL A 68 -3.34 3.08 12.53
C VAL A 68 -2.71 3.23 13.91
N GLU A 69 -2.11 4.40 14.18
CA GLU A 69 -1.61 4.79 15.49
C GLU A 69 -2.32 6.05 15.99
N ILE A 70 -2.77 6.04 17.25
CA ILE A 70 -3.32 7.22 17.93
C ILE A 70 -2.21 7.91 18.73
N HIS A 71 -1.89 9.15 18.37
CA HIS A 71 -0.85 9.93 19.06
C HIS A 71 -1.40 10.85 20.15
N ALA A 72 -2.64 11.34 19.99
CA ALA A 72 -3.25 12.25 20.94
C ALA A 72 -4.77 12.16 20.92
N ARG A 73 -5.38 12.47 22.06
CA ARG A 73 -6.84 12.57 22.28
C ARG A 73 -7.14 13.77 23.16
N SER A 74 -8.17 14.53 22.83
CA SER A 74 -8.71 15.58 23.70
C SER A 74 -10.06 15.19 24.30
N PRO A 75 -10.44 15.75 25.47
CA PRO A 75 -11.78 15.59 26.01
C PRO A 75 -12.88 16.10 25.08
N GLU A 76 -12.54 17.01 24.15
CA GLU A 76 -13.45 17.58 23.14
C GLU A 76 -13.79 16.59 22.01
N GLY A 77 -13.15 15.41 21.99
CA GLY A 77 -13.33 14.41 20.93
C GLY A 77 -12.40 14.58 19.72
N LYS A 78 -11.33 15.38 19.81
CA LYS A 78 -10.30 15.44 18.75
C LYS A 78 -9.27 14.33 18.97
N VAL A 79 -8.99 13.58 17.92
CA VAL A 79 -8.04 12.47 17.92
C VAL A 79 -7.05 12.65 16.78
N VAL A 80 -5.75 12.58 17.10
CA VAL A 80 -4.67 12.66 16.10
C VAL A 80 -4.22 11.25 15.78
N VAL A 81 -4.24 10.88 14.49
CA VAL A 81 -3.87 9.55 14.02
C VAL A 81 -2.86 9.59 12.88
N THR A 82 -2.02 8.58 12.81
CA THR A 82 -1.19 8.23 11.64
C THR A 82 -1.69 6.92 11.05
N LEU A 83 -1.66 6.80 9.73
CA LEU A 83 -2.02 5.61 8.96
C LEU A 83 -0.84 5.24 8.05
N GLU A 84 -0.31 4.03 8.21
CA GLU A 84 0.71 3.44 7.35
C GLU A 84 0.14 2.21 6.63
N ASP A 85 0.23 2.18 5.31
CA ASP A 85 -0.21 1.07 4.47
C ASP A 85 0.88 0.73 3.44
N HIS A 86 1.03 -0.56 3.14
CA HIS A 86 1.97 -1.08 2.13
C HIS A 86 1.26 -1.44 0.81
N ASP A 87 -0.07 -1.35 0.78
CA ASP A 87 -0.87 -1.50 -0.42
C ASP A 87 -1.07 -0.14 -1.12
N THR A 88 -1.46 -0.18 -2.39
CA THR A 88 -1.84 1.00 -3.21
C THR A 88 -3.11 1.71 -2.72
N ASN A 89 -3.44 1.58 -1.44
CA ASN A 89 -4.56 2.24 -0.80
C ASN A 89 -4.30 3.74 -0.82
N SER A 90 -5.14 4.47 -1.54
CA SER A 90 -4.98 5.90 -1.67
C SER A 90 -5.35 6.58 -0.35
N ALA A 91 -4.89 7.82 -0.14
CA ALA A 91 -5.38 8.59 1.00
C ALA A 91 -6.89 8.83 0.96
N ALA A 92 -7.52 8.76 -0.21
CA ALA A 92 -8.97 8.81 -0.33
C ALA A 92 -9.63 7.59 0.33
N ASP A 93 -9.05 6.39 0.19
CA ASP A 93 -9.57 5.18 0.82
C ASP A 93 -9.43 5.25 2.35
N ASN A 94 -8.28 5.71 2.85
CA ASN A 94 -8.07 5.99 4.27
C ASN A 94 -9.04 7.03 4.81
N TYR A 95 -9.28 8.12 4.06
CA TYR A 95 -10.25 9.14 4.42
C TYR A 95 -11.67 8.57 4.54
N VAL A 96 -12.08 7.74 3.58
CA VAL A 96 -13.38 7.07 3.58
C VAL A 96 -13.48 6.07 4.74
N ALA A 97 -12.42 5.32 5.03
CA ALA A 97 -12.39 4.38 6.14
C ALA A 97 -12.58 5.08 7.48
N LEU A 98 -11.86 6.18 7.73
CA LEU A 98 -12.00 6.99 8.93
C LEU A 98 -13.41 7.56 9.08
N HIS A 99 -14.00 8.07 7.99
CA HIS A 99 -15.37 8.62 8.01
C HIS A 99 -16.46 7.58 8.29
N ARG A 100 -16.19 6.29 8.05
CA ARG A 100 -17.14 5.20 8.30
C ARG A 100 -17.19 4.76 9.76
N ILE A 101 -16.25 5.22 10.59
CA ILE A 101 -16.22 4.85 12.01
C ILE A 101 -17.40 5.51 12.73
N PRO A 102 -18.22 4.74 13.48
CA PRO A 102 -19.34 5.29 14.23
C PRO A 102 -18.92 6.44 15.15
N GLY A 103 -19.66 7.54 15.08
CA GLY A 103 -19.41 8.73 15.89
C GLY A 103 -18.39 9.70 15.33
N VAL A 104 -17.72 9.40 14.22
CA VAL A 104 -16.90 10.39 13.51
C VAL A 104 -17.81 11.49 12.93
N LEU A 105 -17.48 12.73 13.27
CA LEU A 105 -18.17 13.95 12.85
C LEU A 105 -17.42 14.62 11.69
N ALA A 106 -16.10 14.55 11.70
CA ALA A 106 -15.24 15.09 10.66
C ALA A 106 -13.87 14.40 10.65
N VAL A 107 -13.25 14.39 9.48
CA VAL A 107 -11.86 13.97 9.27
C VAL A 107 -11.16 15.08 8.50
N ALA A 108 -9.99 15.50 8.99
CA ALA A 108 -9.12 16.46 8.31
C ALA A 108 -7.74 15.83 8.12
N MET A 109 -7.34 15.61 6.87
CA MET A 109 -6.00 15.14 6.54
C MET A 109 -4.99 16.25 6.81
N VAL A 110 -3.92 15.93 7.54
CA VAL A 110 -2.85 16.85 7.90
C VAL A 110 -1.59 16.58 7.07
N TYR A 111 -1.33 15.31 6.80
CA TYR A 111 -0.21 14.88 5.98
C TYR A 111 -0.61 13.68 5.12
N GLN A 112 0.02 13.60 3.95
CA GLN A 112 -0.12 12.48 3.04
C GLN A 112 1.18 12.33 2.25
N TYR A 113 1.66 11.09 2.19
CA TYR A 113 2.73 10.61 1.34
C TYR A 113 2.25 9.33 0.67
N SER A 114 2.58 9.20 -0.61
CA SER A 114 2.29 8.04 -1.44
C SER A 114 3.46 7.83 -2.40
N ASP A 115 3.98 6.60 -2.44
CA ASP A 115 5.05 6.19 -3.36
C ASP A 115 4.54 5.95 -4.81
N ASP A 116 3.31 6.38 -5.11
CA ASP A 116 2.78 6.41 -6.47
C ASP A 116 3.56 7.46 -7.27
N GLU A 117 4.38 7.03 -8.23
CA GLU A 117 5.09 7.88 -9.18
C GLU A 117 4.11 8.61 -10.12
N SER A 118 3.34 9.56 -9.58
CA SER A 118 2.47 10.46 -10.33
C SER A 118 2.63 11.91 -9.85
N VAL A 119 3.63 12.56 -10.43
CA VAL A 119 3.74 13.99 -10.76
C VAL A 119 3.24 14.98 -9.69
N THR A 120 4.16 15.51 -8.88
CA THR A 120 4.02 16.89 -8.38
C THR A 120 4.23 17.84 -9.56
N GLU A 121 3.15 18.39 -10.12
CA GLU A 121 3.26 19.51 -11.06
C GLU A 121 3.81 20.72 -10.28
N GLU A 122 5.05 21.10 -10.59
CA GLU A 122 5.62 22.37 -10.17
C GLU A 122 4.80 23.51 -10.77
N VAL A 123 4.12 24.30 -9.93
CA VAL A 123 3.56 25.59 -10.37
C VAL A 123 4.67 26.62 -10.35
N GLU A 124 5.37 26.77 -11.47
CA GLU A 124 6.25 27.91 -11.72
C GLU A 124 5.37 29.17 -11.89
N ALA A 125 5.68 30.20 -11.10
CA ALA A 125 4.96 31.48 -11.05
C ALA A 125 5.63 32.56 -11.90
#